data_AF-A0A090W1P8-F1
#
_entry.id   AF-A0A090W1P8-F1
#
_cell.length_a   1.000
_cell.length_b   1.000
_cell.length_c   1.000
_cell.angle_alpha   90.00
_cell.angle_beta   90.00
_cell.angle_gamma   90.00
#
_symmetry.space_group_name_H-M   'P 1'
#
loop_
_entity.id
_entity.type
_entity.pdbx_description
1 polymer ?
#
loop_
_entity_poly.entity_id
_entity_poly.type
_entity_poly.pdbx_seq_one_letter_code
_entity_poly.pdbx_strand_id
1 'polypeptide(L)' 'MVGNTLTVTISREGKADIIKTIDMVNSGYDKGGQYMYFKAGVYNQNNTGDADDYVQATFYSLEKSHTNN' A
#
# COMPACT_ATOMS: atom_id res chain seq x y z
N MET A 1 -8.61 0.44 -3.77
CA MET A 1 -9.77 0.08 -2.93
C MET A 1 -11.01 0.49 -3.68
N VAL A 2 -12.04 -0.35 -3.70
CA VAL A 2 -13.37 -0.02 -4.23
C VAL A 2 -14.38 -0.48 -3.19
N GLY A 3 -15.14 0.45 -2.61
CA GLY A 3 -15.94 0.17 -1.41
C GLY A 3 -15.08 -0.51 -0.33
N ASN A 4 -15.61 -1.53 0.35
CA ASN A 4 -14.89 -2.27 1.40
C ASN A 4 -13.93 -3.35 0.89
N THR A 5 -13.62 -3.39 -0.41
CA THR A 5 -12.68 -4.37 -0.99
C THR A 5 -11.30 -3.76 -1.20
N LEU A 6 -10.29 -4.37 -0.58
CA LEU A 6 -8.87 -4.06 -0.80
C LEU A 6 -8.21 -5.21 -1.57
N THR A 7 -7.74 -4.91 -2.79
CA THR A 7 -6.96 -5.84 -3.60
C THR A 7 -5.51 -5.38 -3.65
N VAL A 8 -4.59 -6.29 -3.38
CA VAL A 8 -3.13 -6.08 -3.49
C VAL A 8 -2.58 -7.02 -4.54
N THR A 9 -1.80 -6.48 -5.48
CA THR A 9 -1.15 -7.24 -6.55
C THR A 9 0.35 -7.02 -6.51
N ILE A 10 1.12 -8.10 -6.62
CA ILE A 10 2.57 -8.07 -6.82
C ILE A 10 2.88 -8.72 -8.16
N SER A 11 3.40 -7.91 -9.08
CA SER A 11 3.80 -8.31 -10.43
C SER A 11 5.32 -8.42 -10.55
N ARG A 12 5.79 -9.42 -11.29
CA ARG A 12 7.22 -9.65 -11.57
C ARG A 12 7.35 -10.11 -13.02
N GLU A 13 8.31 -9.56 -13.74
CA GLU A 13 8.53 -9.91 -15.15
C GLU A 13 8.69 -11.42 -15.35
N GLY A 14 8.02 -11.96 -16.38
CA GLY A 14 8.03 -13.38 -16.73
C GLY A 14 7.34 -14.30 -15.71
N LYS A 15 6.64 -13.77 -14.71
CA LYS A 15 5.92 -14.56 -13.68
C LYS A 15 4.46 -14.13 -13.60
N ALA A 16 3.60 -15.07 -13.21
CA ALA A 16 2.22 -14.75 -12.89
C ALA A 16 2.12 -13.81 -11.69
N ASP A 17 1.09 -12.97 -11.69
CA ASP A 17 0.76 -12.07 -10.59
C ASP A 17 0.40 -12.85 -9.32
N ILE A 18 0.83 -12.30 -8.18
CA ILE A 18 0.36 -12.72 -6.87
C ILE A 18 -0.69 -11.72 -6.42
N ILE A 19 -1.93 -12.19 -6.26
CA ILE A 19 -3.09 -11.35 -5.94
C ILE A 19 -3.66 -11.77 -4.59
N LYS A 20 -3.95 -10.79 -3.74
CA LYS A 20 -4.70 -10.98 -2.50
C LYS A 20 -5.84 -9.98 -2.42
N THR A 21 -7.04 -10.50 -2.19
CA THR A 21 -8.23 -9.70 -1.88
C THR A 21 -8.55 -9.82 -0.39
N ILE A 22 -8.85 -8.69 0.23
CA ILE A 22 -9.22 -8.56 1.63
C ILE A 22 -10.60 -7.88 1.69
N ASP A 23 -11.53 -8.53 2.38
CA ASP A 23 -12.82 -7.94 2.74
C ASP A 23 -12.65 -7.11 4.03
N MET A 24 -12.93 -5.81 3.92
CA MET A 24 -12.81 -4.84 5.02
C MET A 24 -14.17 -4.41 5.59
N VAL A 25 -15.26 -5.12 5.29
CA VAL A 25 -16.62 -4.74 5.75
C VAL A 25 -16.71 -4.57 7.27
N ASN A 26 -15.92 -5.33 8.03
CA ASN A 26 -15.88 -5.26 9.49
C ASN A 26 -14.68 -4.46 10.04
N SER A 27 -13.92 -3.77 9.18
CA SER A 27 -12.77 -2.97 9.58
C SER A 27 -13.14 -1.56 10.07
N GLY A 28 -14.37 -1.10 9.80
CA GLY A 28 -14.88 0.19 10.26
C GLY A 28 -14.32 1.42 9.52
N TYR A 29 -13.64 1.21 8.39
CA TYR A 29 -13.10 2.27 7.53
C TYR A 29 -14.17 2.96 6.66
N ASP A 30 -15.37 2.40 6.62
CA ASP A 30 -16.58 2.97 6.01
C ASP A 30 -17.37 3.88 6.96
N LYS A 31 -16.95 3.98 8.24
CA LYS A 31 -17.55 4.92 9.19
C LYS A 31 -17.23 6.36 8.79
N GLY A 32 -18.23 7.24 8.95
CA GLY A 32 -18.08 8.67 8.66
C GLY A 32 -16.96 9.33 9.47
N GLY A 33 -16.33 10.36 8.88
CA GLY A 33 -15.24 11.11 9.50
C GLY A 33 -13.84 10.49 9.30
N GLN A 34 -13.75 9.35 8.62
CA GLN A 34 -12.48 8.75 8.21
C GLN A 34 -12.07 9.30 6.83
N TYR A 35 -10.80 9.67 6.70
CA TYR A 35 -10.20 10.12 5.44
C TYR A 35 -8.97 9.28 5.16
N MET A 36 -8.78 8.91 3.89
CA MET A 36 -7.70 8.04 3.46
C MET A 36 -6.73 8.79 2.56
N TYR A 37 -5.45 8.43 2.65
CA TYR A 37 -4.40 8.93 1.79
C TYR A 37 -3.35 7.85 1.57
N PHE A 38 -2.73 7.83 0.40
CA PHE A 38 -1.65 6.89 0.09
C PHE A 38 -0.31 7.42 0.58
N LYS A 39 0.58 6.50 0.95
CA LYS A 39 1.99 6.78 1.22
C LYS A 39 2.84 5.82 0.37
N ALA A 40 3.94 6.33 -0.18
CA ALA A 40 4.94 5.54 -0.88
C ALA A 40 6.33 6.13 -0.62
N GLY A 41 7.34 5.28 -0.49
CA GLY A 41 8.70 5.67 -0.16
C GLY A 41 9.37 4.63 0.74
N VAL A 42 10.48 5.02 1.36
CA VAL A 42 11.15 4.22 2.39
C VAL A 42 10.65 4.63 3.77
N TYR A 43 10.07 3.69 4.50
CA TYR A 43 9.71 3.88 5.91
C TYR A 43 10.49 2.87 6.74
N ASN A 44 11.64 3.28 7.25
CA ASN A 44 12.55 2.39 7.96
C ASN A 44 11.87 1.80 9.21
N GLN A 45 11.68 0.48 9.25
CA GLN A 45 11.09 -0.21 10.40
C GLN A 45 12.14 -0.71 11.40
N ASN A 46 13.44 -0.54 11.10
CA ASN A 46 14.51 -0.84 12.05
C ASN A 46 14.77 0.39 12.93
N ASN A 47 14.63 0.22 14.25
CA ASN A 47 14.94 1.24 15.25
C ASN A 47 15.97 0.77 16.29
N THR A 48 16.67 -0.34 16.04
CA THR A 48 17.70 -0.91 16.92
C THR A 48 19.07 -1.05 16.26
N GLY A 49 19.21 -0.66 14.98
CA GLY A 49 20.48 -0.68 14.25
C GLY A 49 21.41 0.46 14.60
N ASP A 50 22.57 0.48 13.95
CA ASP A 50 23.55 1.55 14.09
C ASP A 50 23.02 2.88 13.53
N ALA A 51 23.56 4.00 14.03
CA ALA A 51 23.05 5.33 13.73
C ALA A 51 23.21 5.76 12.26
N ASP A 52 24.15 5.13 11.54
CA ASP A 52 24.45 5.35 10.13
C ASP A 52 23.85 4.29 9.20
N ASP A 53 23.15 3.28 9.75
CA ASP A 53 22.39 2.32 8.94
C ASP A 53 21.20 3.01 8.28
N TYR A 54 20.94 2.68 7.01
CA TYR A 54 19.90 3.31 6.21
C TYR A 54 19.28 2.36 5.20
N VAL A 55 18.02 2.66 4.84
CA VAL A 55 17.28 1.96 3.80
C VAL A 55 17.12 2.85 2.58
N GLN A 56 17.20 2.25 1.39
CA GLN A 56 17.04 2.97 0.14
C GLN A 56 16.22 2.14 -0.85
N ALA A 57 15.35 2.81 -1.60
CA ALA A 57 14.62 2.24 -2.71
C ALA A 57 14.61 3.24 -3.88
N THR A 58 14.63 2.72 -5.11
CA THR A 58 14.47 3.53 -6.33
C THR A 58 13.15 3.18 -6.98
N PHE A 59 12.29 4.19 -7.18
CA PHE A 59 11.01 4.05 -7.87
C PHE A 59 11.15 4.54 -9.31
N TYR A 60 10.87 3.67 -10.27
CA TYR A 60 10.86 4.03 -11.71
C TYR A 60 9.49 4.53 -12.18
N SER A 61 8.42 4.18 -11.47
CA SER A 61 7.08 4.72 -11.64
C SER A 61 6.38 4.77 -10.29
N LEU A 62 5.59 5.82 -10.08
CA LEU A 62 4.74 5.97 -8.91
C LEU A 62 3.46 6.72 -9.32
N GLU A 63 2.35 6.01 -9.34
CA GLU A 63 1.07 6.52 -9.80
C GLU A 63 -0.01 6.35 -8.73
N LYS A 64 -0.94 7.30 -8.68
CA LYS A 64 -2.14 7.22 -7.85
C LYS A 64 -3.35 7.67 -8.65
N SER A 65 -4.45 6.94 -8.52
CA SER A 65 -5.73 7.30 -9.11
C SER A 65 -6.85 7.20 -8.08
N HIS A 66 -7.89 8.00 -8.27
CA HIS A 66 -9.16 7.89 -7.57
C HIS A 66 -10.26 7.87 -8.61
N THR A 67 -11.29 7.08 -8.38
CA THR A 67 -12.52 7.11 -9.16
C THR A 67 -13.61 7.79 -8.34
N ASN A 68 -14.37 8.68 -8.95
CA ASN A 68 -15.63 9.13 -8.37
C ASN A 68 -16.68 8.08 -8.75
N ASN A 69 -17.53 7.72 -7.78
CA ASN A 69 -18.75 6.96 -8.02
C ASN A 69 -19.93 7.91 -8.14
#